data_AF-A0A5C7RD03-F1
#
_entry.id   AF-A0A5C7RD03-F1
#
_cell.length_a   1.000
_cell.length_b   1.000
_cell.length_c   1.000
_cell.angle_alpha   90.00
_cell.angle_beta   90.00
_cell.angle_gamma   90.00
#
_symmetry.space_group_name_H-M   'P 1'
#
loop_
_entity.id
_entity.type
_entity.pdbx_description
1 polymer ?
#
loop_
_entity_poly.entity_id
_entity_poly.type
_entity_poly.pdbx_seq_one_letter_code
_entity_poly.pdbx_strand_id
1 'polypeptide(L)'
;MKVLLLTSFLLTSLVACTNASESGQPPQAKPGVEQATWTVVRVTGSTQQPDPVETKIRELEAAGQLKVLKVMESFPAQYELKGSIQAVSAVQEAANPVSTPKKDLKALAALDAAEALWKRKRPEHYAYQLQPSCFCPPEYTQPIAIRVFKGVVQQADLVSSKKPLPAERKADAKTIEDLFKVIREAINRPAASVQVTYDPNYGFPSSISIDLDQMMADEEIYYTAKDFKVASGLKPAKH
;
A
#
# COMPACT_ATOMS: atom_id res chain seq x y z
N MET A 1 -8.59 -41.24 47.37
CA MET A 1 -7.47 -41.77 48.17
C MET A 1 -6.15 -41.36 47.52
N LYS A 2 -5.20 -40.89 48.34
CA LYS A 2 -3.79 -40.51 48.06
C LYS A 2 -3.55 -39.17 47.35
N VAL A 3 -2.65 -38.29 47.80
CA VAL A 3 -2.16 -37.85 49.12
C VAL A 3 -1.40 -36.55 48.83
N LEU A 4 -1.59 -35.54 49.69
CA LEU A 4 -0.88 -34.26 49.75
C LEU A 4 0.63 -34.45 49.92
N LEU A 5 1.43 -33.50 49.43
CA LEU A 5 2.63 -33.02 50.13
C LEU A 5 2.96 -31.57 49.70
N LEU A 6 2.52 -30.64 50.54
CA LEU A 6 3.04 -29.28 50.65
C LEU A 6 4.31 -29.33 51.51
N THR A 7 5.42 -28.75 51.05
CA THR A 7 6.56 -28.43 51.92
C THR A 7 6.69 -26.93 52.05
N SER A 8 6.27 -26.45 53.21
CA SER A 8 6.45 -25.10 53.75
C SER A 8 7.89 -24.96 54.23
N PHE A 9 8.61 -23.93 53.74
CA PHE A 9 9.85 -23.47 54.36
C PHE A 9 9.57 -22.15 55.08
N LEU A 10 9.48 -22.21 56.41
CA LEU A 10 9.59 -21.05 57.28
C LEU A 10 11.07 -20.72 57.45
N LEU A 11 11.46 -19.50 57.08
CA LEU A 11 12.72 -18.91 57.52
C LEU A 11 12.39 -17.73 58.44
N THR A 12 12.68 -17.93 59.72
CA THR A 12 12.73 -16.91 60.76
C THR A 12 13.98 -16.05 60.59
N SER A 13 13.84 -14.72 60.59
CA SER A 13 14.94 -13.84 60.97
C SER A 13 14.45 -12.56 61.66
N LEU A 14 15.12 -12.30 62.77
CA LEU A 14 14.98 -11.29 63.81
C LEU A 14 14.60 -9.87 63.37
N VAL A 15 13.75 -9.26 64.20
CA VAL A 15 13.60 -7.81 64.34
C VAL A 15 14.82 -7.26 65.10
N ALA A 16 15.52 -6.31 64.50
CA ALA A 16 16.46 -5.43 65.19
C ALA A 16 15.97 -3.98 65.00
N CYS A 17 15.52 -3.36 66.09
CA CYS A 17 15.24 -1.93 66.13
C CYS A 17 16.56 -1.18 66.28
N THR A 18 16.90 -0.32 65.32
CA THR A 18 17.93 0.71 65.50
C THR A 18 17.37 2.05 65.04
N ASN A 19 17.21 2.98 65.98
CA ASN A 19 17.02 4.40 65.69
C ASN A 19 18.36 4.97 65.22
N ALA A 20 18.41 5.50 64.01
CA ALA A 20 19.46 6.41 63.57
C ALA A 20 18.80 7.70 63.10
N SER A 21 19.04 8.76 63.86
CA SER A 21 18.71 10.13 63.51
C SER A 21 19.84 10.69 62.64
N GLU A 22 19.44 11.53 61.68
CA GLU A 22 20.22 12.65 61.12
C GLU A 22 21.22 12.37 59.96
N SER A 23 20.83 12.76 58.75
CA SER A 23 21.45 13.84 57.95
C SER A 23 21.01 13.73 56.49
N GLY A 24 20.76 14.89 55.86
CA GLY A 24 19.97 15.00 54.63
C GLY A 24 20.68 14.57 53.34
N GLN A 25 19.87 14.11 52.40
CA GLN A 25 20.06 14.33 50.97
C GLN A 25 18.66 14.41 50.34
N PRO A 26 18.28 15.49 49.62
CA PRO A 26 17.00 15.52 48.92
C PRO A 26 16.93 14.38 47.90
N PRO A 27 15.76 13.74 47.70
CA PRO A 27 15.62 12.66 46.74
C PRO A 27 16.01 13.17 45.34
N GLN A 28 16.98 12.49 44.75
CA GLN A 28 17.54 12.76 43.43
C GLN A 28 16.42 12.86 42.39
N ALA A 29 16.50 13.90 41.56
CA ALA A 29 15.64 14.06 40.40
C ALA A 29 15.73 12.82 39.50
N LYS A 30 14.57 12.32 39.07
CA LYS A 30 14.46 11.27 38.05
C LYS A 30 15.31 11.67 36.83
N PRO A 31 16.03 10.72 36.20
CA PRO A 31 16.89 11.03 35.06
C PRO A 31 16.06 11.70 33.97
N GLY A 32 16.59 12.81 33.47
CA GLY A 32 15.91 13.75 32.60
C GLY A 32 15.30 13.07 31.38
N VAL A 33 14.04 13.43 31.12
CA VAL A 33 13.45 13.35 29.78
C VAL A 33 14.45 13.99 28.83
N GLU A 34 15.08 13.16 28.00
CA GLU A 34 15.82 13.57 26.81
C GLU A 34 15.07 14.73 26.18
N GLN A 35 15.71 15.91 26.07
CA GLN A 35 15.02 17.16 25.78
C GLN A 35 14.15 17.02 24.54
N ALA A 36 12.87 16.75 24.74
CA ALA A 36 11.91 16.65 23.67
C ALA A 36 11.90 18.03 23.03
N THR A 37 12.38 18.12 21.80
CA THR A 37 12.34 19.36 21.03
C THR A 37 10.86 19.66 20.76
N TRP A 38 10.29 20.52 21.59
CA TRP A 38 8.91 20.96 21.45
C TRP A 38 8.85 21.95 20.30
N THR A 39 8.01 21.66 19.30
CA THR A 39 7.77 22.55 18.18
C THR A 39 6.38 23.18 18.27
N VAL A 40 6.24 24.38 17.72
CA VAL A 40 4.95 25.05 17.56
C VAL A 40 4.58 24.99 16.09
N VAL A 41 3.39 24.46 15.79
CA VAL A 41 2.86 24.40 14.42
C VAL A 41 1.46 24.96 14.35
N ARG A 42 1.05 25.34 13.14
CA ARG A 42 -0.36 25.58 12.82
C ARG A 42 -0.89 24.44 11.96
N VAL A 43 -2.04 23.90 12.35
CA VAL A 43 -2.74 22.85 11.62
C VAL A 43 -4.17 23.32 11.35
N THR A 44 -4.64 23.07 10.14
CA THR A 44 -6.04 23.30 9.75
C THR A 44 -6.82 22.00 9.94
N GLY A 45 -7.99 22.07 10.56
CA GLY A 45 -8.96 20.99 10.68
C GLY A 45 -9.50 20.54 9.32
N SER A 46 -10.40 19.56 9.33
CA SER A 46 -11.10 19.12 8.12
C SER A 46 -12.59 19.49 8.14
N THR A 47 -13.28 19.27 7.02
CA THR A 47 -14.75 19.40 6.93
C THR A 47 -15.48 18.09 7.26
N GLN A 48 -14.76 17.01 7.62
CA GLN A 48 -15.36 15.72 7.97
C GLN A 48 -15.99 15.78 9.38
N GLN A 49 -16.99 14.94 9.64
CA GLN A 49 -17.63 14.84 10.96
C GLN A 49 -17.67 13.38 11.45
N PRO A 50 -17.04 13.06 12.61
CA PRO A 50 -16.23 13.96 13.44
C PRO A 50 -14.94 14.39 12.71
N ASP A 51 -14.42 15.57 13.03
CA ASP A 51 -13.16 16.05 12.44
C ASP A 51 -11.99 15.14 12.91
N PRO A 52 -11.31 14.39 12.01
CA PRO A 52 -10.14 13.58 12.36
C PRO A 52 -9.03 14.40 13.01
N VAL A 53 -8.85 15.67 12.62
CA VAL A 53 -7.83 16.56 13.20
C VAL A 53 -8.16 16.85 14.65
N GLU A 54 -9.37 17.32 14.92
CA GLU A 54 -9.83 17.61 16.26
C GLU A 54 -9.78 16.36 17.16
N THR A 55 -10.22 15.22 16.63
CA THR A 55 -10.17 13.93 17.34
C THR A 55 -8.73 13.57 17.73
N LYS A 56 -7.78 13.70 16.80
CA LYS A 56 -6.37 13.37 17.07
C LYS A 56 -5.71 14.35 18.03
N ILE A 57 -6.02 15.64 17.94
CA ILE A 57 -5.56 16.65 18.90
C ILE A 57 -6.01 16.29 20.31
N ARG A 58 -7.29 15.95 20.50
CA ARG A 58 -7.85 15.60 21.82
C ARG A 58 -7.21 14.35 22.42
N GLU A 59 -6.96 13.33 21.61
CA GLU A 59 -6.26 12.09 22.00
C GLU A 59 -4.85 12.40 22.53
N LEU A 60 -4.06 13.16 21.76
CA LEU A 60 -2.66 13.45 22.09
C LEU A 60 -2.51 14.46 23.24
N GLU A 61 -3.47 15.38 23.40
CA GLU A 61 -3.54 16.28 24.56
C GLU A 61 -3.84 15.49 25.84
N ALA A 62 -4.78 14.54 25.78
CA ALA A 62 -5.07 13.64 26.92
C ALA A 62 -3.88 12.75 27.30
N ALA A 63 -3.04 12.38 26.33
CA ALA A 63 -1.79 11.66 26.55
C ALA A 63 -0.62 12.55 27.02
N GLY A 64 -0.81 13.87 27.11
CA GLY A 64 0.22 14.83 27.50
C GLY A 64 1.33 15.04 26.46
N GLN A 65 1.10 14.63 25.21
CA GLN A 65 2.09 14.66 24.13
C GLN A 65 2.08 15.98 23.33
N LEU A 66 0.98 16.73 23.42
CA LEU A 66 0.85 18.09 22.90
C LEU A 66 -0.06 18.93 23.78
N LYS A 67 -0.10 20.24 23.49
CA LYS A 67 -1.05 21.20 24.07
C LYS A 67 -1.57 22.12 22.97
N VAL A 68 -2.87 22.40 22.99
CA VAL A 68 -3.45 23.44 22.15
C VAL A 68 -3.10 24.80 22.75
N LEU A 69 -2.38 25.63 22.01
CA LEU A 69 -2.07 26.99 22.39
C LEU A 69 -3.19 27.95 22.01
N LYS A 70 -3.75 27.77 20.82
CA LYS A 70 -4.79 28.64 20.28
C LYS A 70 -5.71 27.86 19.34
N VAL A 71 -7.00 28.14 19.44
CA VAL A 71 -7.98 27.81 18.40
C VAL A 71 -8.37 29.12 17.74
N MET A 72 -8.25 29.19 16.41
CA MET A 72 -8.62 30.34 15.62
C MET A 72 -10.05 30.13 15.09
N GLU A 73 -10.84 31.20 15.08
CA GLU A 73 -12.21 31.19 14.57
C GLU A 73 -12.19 31.15 13.03
N SER A 74 -12.14 29.94 12.47
CA SER A 74 -12.18 29.68 11.04
C SER A 74 -12.98 28.41 10.73
N PHE A 75 -13.34 28.21 9.46
CA PHE A 75 -13.94 26.96 8.99
C PHE A 75 -13.16 26.43 7.76
N PRO A 76 -12.48 25.26 7.86
CA PRO A 76 -12.26 24.45 9.06
C PRO A 76 -11.49 25.19 10.17
N ALA A 77 -11.64 24.75 11.42
CA ALA A 77 -10.95 25.36 12.56
C ALA A 77 -9.43 25.28 12.40
N GLN A 78 -8.70 26.32 12.78
CA GLN A 78 -7.23 26.30 12.78
C GLN A 78 -6.71 26.24 14.21
N TYR A 79 -5.69 25.40 14.43
CA TYR A 79 -5.10 25.13 15.73
C TYR A 79 -3.63 25.52 15.73
N GLU A 80 -3.20 26.23 16.76
CA GLU A 80 -1.79 26.40 17.09
C GLU A 80 -1.43 25.41 18.18
N LEU A 81 -0.52 24.49 17.90
CA LEU A 81 -0.19 23.35 18.76
C LEU A 81 1.25 23.43 19.20
N LYS A 82 1.51 23.10 20.47
CA LYS A 82 2.87 22.87 20.98
C LYS A 82 2.99 21.41 21.40
N GLY A 83 3.85 20.66 20.72
CA GLY A 83 3.97 19.22 20.92
C GLY A 83 5.37 18.69 20.67
N SER A 84 5.60 17.42 21.01
CA SER A 84 6.73 16.69 20.43
C SER A 84 6.58 16.63 18.91
N ILE A 85 7.69 16.49 18.19
CA ILE A 85 7.70 16.34 16.73
C ILE A 85 6.76 15.21 16.30
N GLN A 86 6.75 14.08 17.03
CA GLN A 86 5.91 12.91 16.73
C GLN A 86 4.42 13.24 16.90
N ALA A 87 4.04 13.92 17.98
CA ALA A 87 2.65 14.28 18.22
C ALA A 87 2.15 15.28 17.16
N VAL A 88 2.97 16.27 16.83
CA VAL A 88 2.69 17.26 15.80
C VAL A 88 2.55 16.61 14.41
N SER A 89 3.45 15.67 14.05
CA SER A 89 3.37 14.92 12.79
C SER A 89 2.05 14.15 12.68
N ALA A 90 1.64 13.45 13.74
CA ALA A 90 0.41 12.66 13.75
C ALA A 90 -0.85 13.53 13.57
N VAL A 91 -0.86 14.78 14.09
CA VAL A 91 -1.95 15.72 13.83
C VAL A 91 -1.93 16.24 12.38
N GLN A 92 -0.73 16.48 11.83
CA GLN A 92 -0.58 16.87 10.42
C GLN A 92 -1.09 15.77 9.47
N GLU A 93 -0.84 14.50 9.79
CA GLU A 93 -1.37 13.33 9.08
C GLU A 93 -2.90 13.21 9.20
N ALA A 94 -3.50 13.61 10.32
CA ALA A 94 -4.96 13.66 10.44
C ALA A 94 -5.58 14.79 9.61
N ALA A 95 -4.84 15.89 9.40
CA ALA A 95 -5.28 17.05 8.62
C ALA A 95 -5.18 16.84 7.11
N ASN A 96 -4.13 16.13 6.71
CA ASN A 96 -3.98 15.63 5.36
C ASN A 96 -3.84 14.11 5.49
N PRO A 97 -4.95 13.35 5.59
CA PRO A 97 -4.87 11.91 5.50
C PRO A 97 -4.35 11.63 4.10
N VAL A 98 -3.03 11.49 3.96
CA VAL A 98 -2.45 10.72 2.89
C VAL A 98 -3.12 9.38 3.08
N SER A 99 -4.07 9.06 2.21
CA SER A 99 -4.70 7.75 2.25
C SER A 99 -3.56 6.79 1.98
N THR A 100 -2.96 6.24 3.02
CA THR A 100 -1.94 5.23 2.86
C THR A 100 -2.71 4.12 2.17
N PRO A 101 -2.42 3.80 0.90
CA PRO A 101 -3.35 2.96 0.19
C PRO A 101 -3.35 1.64 0.94
N LYS A 102 -4.54 1.19 1.31
CA LYS A 102 -4.69 -0.08 2.00
C LYS A 102 -4.83 -1.13 0.92
N LYS A 103 -4.10 -2.23 1.06
CA LYS A 103 -4.21 -3.37 0.15
C LYS A 103 -5.67 -3.75 -0.08
N ASP A 104 -6.13 -3.65 -1.33
CA ASP A 104 -7.50 -4.01 -1.72
C ASP A 104 -7.66 -5.53 -1.72
N LEU A 105 -8.28 -6.04 -0.65
CA LEU A 105 -8.51 -7.48 -0.47
C LEU A 105 -9.56 -8.03 -1.45
N LYS A 106 -10.49 -7.19 -1.91
CA LYS A 106 -11.51 -7.61 -2.88
C LYS A 106 -10.88 -7.75 -4.26
N ALA A 107 -10.06 -6.78 -4.68
CA ALA A 107 -9.29 -6.87 -5.91
C ALA A 107 -8.33 -8.07 -5.87
N LEU A 108 -7.69 -8.34 -4.73
CA LEU A 108 -6.84 -9.52 -4.57
C LEU A 108 -7.61 -10.83 -4.76
N ALA A 109 -8.76 -10.98 -4.11
CA ALA A 109 -9.57 -12.19 -4.25
C ALA A 109 -10.06 -12.40 -5.69
N ALA A 110 -10.46 -11.32 -6.37
CA ALA A 110 -10.84 -11.37 -7.78
C ALA A 110 -9.65 -11.77 -8.68
N LEU A 111 -8.47 -11.20 -8.44
CA LEU A 111 -7.23 -11.56 -9.12
C LEU A 111 -6.89 -13.05 -8.93
N ASP A 112 -6.93 -13.55 -7.69
CA ASP A 112 -6.60 -14.94 -7.39
C ASP A 112 -7.57 -15.92 -8.09
N ALA A 113 -8.87 -15.60 -8.12
CA ALA A 113 -9.87 -16.39 -8.83
C ALA A 113 -9.65 -16.39 -10.36
N ALA A 114 -9.34 -15.22 -10.92
CA ALA A 114 -9.06 -15.05 -12.34
C ALA A 114 -7.78 -15.79 -12.78
N GLU A 115 -6.70 -15.68 -12.01
CA GLU A 115 -5.46 -16.44 -12.23
C GLU A 115 -5.69 -17.95 -12.14
N ALA A 116 -6.51 -18.42 -11.20
CA ALA A 116 -6.84 -19.83 -11.08
C ALA A 116 -7.64 -20.35 -12.28
N LEU A 117 -8.56 -19.53 -12.81
CA LEU A 117 -9.30 -19.84 -14.04
C LEU A 117 -8.34 -19.90 -15.24
N TRP A 118 -7.44 -18.93 -15.36
CA TRP A 118 -6.41 -18.90 -16.40
C TRP A 118 -5.52 -20.12 -16.34
N LYS A 119 -4.94 -20.45 -15.17
CA LYS A 119 -4.08 -21.63 -15.01
C LYS A 119 -4.76 -22.93 -15.43
N ARG A 120 -6.08 -23.05 -15.20
CA ARG A 120 -6.87 -24.24 -15.58
C ARG A 120 -7.19 -24.32 -17.07
N LYS A 121 -7.47 -23.18 -17.72
CA LYS A 121 -8.01 -23.14 -19.09
C LYS A 121 -7.06 -22.59 -20.14
N ARG A 122 -5.91 -22.04 -19.74
CA ARG A 122 -4.98 -21.40 -20.67
C ARG A 122 -4.53 -22.40 -21.72
N PRO A 123 -4.56 -22.03 -23.00
CA PRO A 123 -3.91 -22.82 -24.03
C PRO A 123 -2.39 -22.74 -23.90
N GLU A 124 -1.68 -23.74 -24.40
CA GLU A 124 -0.21 -23.73 -24.45
C GLU A 124 0.33 -22.62 -25.38
N HIS A 125 -0.48 -22.25 -26.38
CA HIS A 125 -0.17 -21.22 -27.37
C HIS A 125 -1.40 -20.33 -27.58
N TYR A 126 -1.18 -19.03 -27.61
CA TYR A 126 -2.25 -18.07 -27.86
C TYR A 126 -1.72 -16.81 -28.53
N ALA A 127 -2.65 -16.03 -29.05
CA ALA A 127 -2.38 -14.71 -29.56
C ALA A 127 -3.45 -13.74 -29.07
N TYR A 128 -3.08 -12.48 -28.92
CA TYR A 128 -4.00 -11.41 -28.54
C TYR A 128 -3.39 -10.06 -28.94
N GLN A 129 -4.18 -8.99 -28.80
CA GLN A 129 -3.69 -7.63 -28.94
C GLN A 129 -3.65 -6.96 -27.58
N LEU A 130 -2.51 -6.37 -27.23
CA LEU A 130 -2.34 -5.55 -26.04
C LEU A 130 -2.19 -4.09 -26.45
N GLN A 131 -2.97 -3.21 -25.85
CA GLN A 131 -2.91 -1.78 -26.10
C GLN A 131 -2.72 -1.04 -24.77
N PRO A 132 -1.58 -0.37 -24.55
CA PRO A 132 -1.47 0.60 -23.47
C PRO A 132 -2.26 1.86 -23.81
N SER A 133 -2.82 2.50 -22.79
CA SER A 133 -3.38 3.85 -22.88
C SER A 133 -2.62 4.74 -21.90
N CYS A 134 -2.00 5.79 -22.43
CA CYS A 134 -1.26 6.78 -21.65
C CYS A 134 -1.20 8.07 -22.47
N PHE A 135 -0.86 9.19 -21.83
CA PHE A 135 -0.59 10.45 -22.51
C PHE A 135 0.81 10.44 -23.17
N CYS A 136 1.04 9.43 -23.99
CA CYS A 136 2.30 9.19 -24.69
C CYS A 136 2.14 9.46 -26.19
N PRO A 137 3.25 9.66 -26.93
CA PRO A 137 3.22 9.70 -28.38
C PRO A 137 2.50 8.48 -29.00
N PRO A 138 1.85 8.64 -30.17
CA PRO A 138 1.01 7.59 -30.77
C PRO A 138 1.71 6.26 -30.96
N GLU A 139 3.02 6.25 -31.20
CA GLU A 139 3.83 5.04 -31.31
C GLU A 139 3.72 4.15 -30.08
N TYR A 140 3.62 4.71 -28.87
CA TYR A 140 3.53 3.95 -27.62
C TYR A 140 2.14 3.42 -27.34
N THR A 141 1.09 4.08 -27.82
CA THR A 141 -0.32 3.71 -27.57
C THR A 141 -0.92 2.82 -28.67
N GLN A 142 -0.13 2.43 -29.66
CA GLN A 142 -0.59 1.51 -30.70
C GLN A 142 -0.80 0.10 -30.14
N PRO A 143 -1.85 -0.61 -30.60
CA PRO A 143 -2.03 -2.00 -30.23
C PRO A 143 -0.90 -2.88 -30.80
N ILE A 144 -0.40 -3.78 -29.94
CA ILE A 144 0.64 -4.75 -30.23
C ILE A 144 -0.02 -6.11 -30.41
N ALA A 145 0.17 -6.75 -31.56
CA ALA A 145 -0.21 -8.14 -31.80
C ALA A 145 0.85 -9.07 -31.21
N ILE A 146 0.49 -9.80 -30.16
CA ILE A 146 1.39 -10.66 -29.41
C ILE A 146 1.03 -12.12 -29.68
N ARG A 147 2.05 -12.96 -29.92
CA ARG A 147 1.93 -14.42 -29.97
C ARG A 147 2.82 -15.03 -28.91
N VAL A 148 2.20 -15.87 -28.07
CA VAL A 148 2.86 -16.55 -26.96
C VAL A 148 2.89 -18.03 -27.25
N PHE A 149 4.07 -18.64 -27.12
CA PHE A 149 4.33 -20.05 -27.32
C PHE A 149 4.98 -20.63 -26.06
N LYS A 150 4.29 -21.54 -25.37
CA LYS A 150 4.76 -22.16 -24.12
C LYS A 150 5.15 -21.12 -23.05
N GLY A 151 4.36 -20.05 -22.96
CA GLY A 151 4.60 -18.95 -22.01
C GLY A 151 5.67 -17.93 -22.43
N VAL A 152 6.24 -18.04 -23.63
CA VAL A 152 7.25 -17.09 -24.14
C VAL A 152 6.69 -16.30 -25.32
N VAL A 153 6.89 -14.98 -25.34
CA VAL A 153 6.56 -14.15 -26.49
C VAL A 153 7.49 -14.50 -27.66
N GLN A 154 6.93 -15.02 -28.74
CA GLN A 154 7.66 -15.39 -29.96
C GLN A 154 7.53 -14.34 -31.07
N GLN A 155 6.46 -13.54 -31.03
CA GLN A 155 6.20 -12.49 -32.00
C GLN A 155 5.47 -11.36 -31.31
N ALA A 156 5.88 -10.13 -31.62
CA ALA A 156 5.24 -8.92 -31.12
C ALA A 156 5.37 -7.83 -32.18
N ASP A 157 4.27 -7.56 -32.87
CA ASP A 157 4.23 -6.65 -34.01
C ASP A 157 3.24 -5.52 -33.75
N LEU A 158 3.53 -4.32 -34.26
CA LEU A 158 2.56 -3.24 -34.28
C LEU A 158 1.41 -3.60 -35.22
N VAL A 159 0.16 -3.57 -34.74
CA VAL A 159 -1.01 -3.94 -35.54
C VAL A 159 -1.17 -3.05 -36.77
N SER A 160 -0.87 -1.76 -36.62
CA SER A 160 -0.99 -0.72 -37.66
C SER A 160 -0.09 -1.01 -38.87
N SER A 161 1.20 -1.25 -38.62
CA SER A 161 2.23 -1.37 -39.66
C SER A 161 2.58 -2.82 -40.00
N LYS A 162 2.13 -3.78 -39.17
CA LYS A 162 2.50 -5.20 -39.24
C LYS A 162 4.02 -5.44 -39.19
N LYS A 163 4.76 -4.51 -38.60
CA LYS A 163 6.21 -4.61 -38.40
C LYS A 163 6.49 -5.06 -36.96
N PRO A 164 7.59 -5.78 -36.73
CA PRO A 164 8.05 -6.10 -35.39
C PRO A 164 8.20 -4.84 -34.54
N LEU A 165 7.95 -4.98 -33.24
CA LEU A 165 8.29 -3.93 -32.28
C LEU A 165 9.79 -3.59 -32.36
N PRO A 166 10.14 -2.30 -32.27
CA PRO A 166 11.53 -1.88 -32.11
C PRO A 166 12.20 -2.58 -30.91
N ALA A 167 13.52 -2.74 -30.98
CA ALA A 167 14.27 -3.52 -29.99
C ALA A 167 14.10 -2.99 -28.56
N GLU A 168 14.09 -1.67 -28.43
CA GLU A 168 13.91 -0.92 -27.19
C GLU A 168 12.51 -1.06 -26.59
N ARG A 169 11.52 -1.48 -27.39
CA ARG A 169 10.12 -1.66 -26.96
C ARG A 169 9.69 -3.11 -26.82
N LYS A 170 10.61 -4.07 -26.96
CA LYS A 170 10.27 -5.49 -26.80
C LYS A 170 9.65 -5.81 -25.43
N ALA A 171 9.99 -5.06 -24.38
CA ALA A 171 9.43 -5.22 -23.04
C ALA A 171 7.96 -4.78 -22.89
N ASP A 172 7.44 -4.02 -23.87
CA ASP A 172 6.02 -3.63 -23.93
C ASP A 172 5.13 -4.82 -24.31
N ALA A 173 5.70 -5.83 -24.98
CA ALA A 173 5.02 -7.06 -25.32
C ALA A 173 4.96 -7.99 -24.10
N LYS A 174 3.88 -7.87 -23.33
CA LYS A 174 3.65 -8.66 -22.11
C LYS A 174 2.94 -9.97 -22.44
N THR A 175 3.15 -11.00 -21.62
CA THR A 175 2.26 -12.17 -21.59
C THR A 175 1.04 -11.90 -20.72
N ILE A 176 0.06 -12.83 -20.68
CA ILE A 176 -1.09 -12.71 -19.78
C ILE A 176 -0.63 -12.87 -18.32
N GLU A 177 0.34 -13.76 -18.08
CA GLU A 177 1.01 -13.92 -16.81
C GLU A 177 1.71 -12.63 -16.34
N ASP A 178 2.32 -11.88 -17.25
CA ASP A 178 2.93 -10.59 -16.90
C ASP A 178 1.89 -9.51 -16.57
N LEU A 179 0.72 -9.53 -17.22
CA LEU A 179 -0.39 -8.64 -16.83
C LEU A 179 -0.88 -8.95 -15.41
N PHE A 180 -0.98 -10.23 -15.04
CA PHE A 180 -1.31 -10.60 -13.66
C PHE A 180 -0.26 -10.11 -12.65
N LYS A 181 1.03 -10.15 -12.99
CA LYS A 181 2.10 -9.60 -12.14
C LYS A 181 1.92 -8.10 -11.94
N VAL A 182 1.65 -7.33 -12.99
CA VAL A 182 1.40 -5.88 -12.90
C VAL A 182 0.27 -5.59 -11.91
N ILE A 183 -0.86 -6.30 -12.03
CA ILE A 183 -2.00 -6.13 -11.12
C ILE A 183 -1.61 -6.51 -9.69
N ARG A 184 -0.94 -7.65 -9.51
CA ARG A 184 -0.53 -8.14 -8.19
C ARG A 184 0.44 -7.19 -7.49
N GLU A 185 1.37 -6.61 -8.23
CA GLU A 185 2.32 -5.63 -7.73
C GLU A 185 1.60 -4.36 -7.26
N ALA A 186 0.66 -3.83 -8.03
CA ALA A 186 -0.17 -2.68 -7.63
C ALA A 186 -1.08 -2.95 -6.42
N ILE A 187 -1.50 -4.20 -6.20
CA ILE A 187 -2.25 -4.56 -4.99
C ILE A 187 -1.32 -4.71 -3.78
N ASN A 188 -0.13 -5.28 -3.98
CA ASN A 188 0.82 -5.57 -2.91
C ASN A 188 1.63 -4.36 -2.46
N ARG A 189 1.95 -3.45 -3.38
CA ARG A 189 2.38 -2.08 -3.12
C ARG A 189 1.13 -1.24 -3.32
N PRO A 190 0.34 -1.04 -2.25
CA PRO A 190 -1.03 -0.62 -2.41
C PRO A 190 -1.10 0.65 -3.26
N ALA A 191 -1.66 0.51 -4.46
CA ALA A 191 -1.99 1.60 -5.34
C ALA A 191 -3.27 2.28 -4.81
N ALA A 192 -3.46 3.56 -5.11
CA ALA A 192 -4.64 4.30 -4.71
C ALA A 192 -5.94 3.69 -5.29
N SER A 193 -5.91 3.15 -6.51
CA SER A 193 -6.98 2.31 -7.03
C SER A 193 -6.50 1.22 -8.00
N VAL A 194 -7.18 0.06 -7.98
CA VAL A 194 -6.95 -1.04 -8.91
C VAL A 194 -8.30 -1.54 -9.43
N GLN A 195 -8.57 -1.30 -10.70
CA GLN A 195 -9.80 -1.71 -11.39
C GLN A 195 -9.44 -2.63 -12.55
N VAL A 196 -9.96 -3.86 -12.53
CA VAL A 196 -9.66 -4.87 -13.54
C VAL A 196 -10.94 -5.56 -13.99
N THR A 197 -11.11 -5.68 -15.30
CA THR A 197 -12.12 -6.55 -15.90
C THR A 197 -11.43 -7.83 -16.36
N TYR A 198 -11.96 -8.98 -15.94
CA TYR A 198 -11.45 -10.30 -16.34
C TYR A 198 -12.40 -10.95 -17.35
N ASP A 199 -11.82 -11.64 -18.33
CA ASP A 199 -12.58 -12.46 -19.27
C ASP A 199 -13.26 -13.63 -18.52
N PRO A 200 -14.57 -13.85 -18.70
CA PRO A 200 -15.30 -14.88 -17.96
C PRO A 200 -14.97 -16.31 -18.41
N ASN A 201 -14.43 -16.49 -19.61
CA ASN A 201 -14.19 -17.81 -20.18
C ASN A 201 -12.84 -18.37 -19.76
N TYR A 202 -11.79 -17.55 -19.85
CA TYR A 202 -10.39 -17.90 -19.62
C TYR A 202 -9.78 -17.20 -18.41
N GLY A 203 -10.37 -16.11 -17.89
CA GLY A 203 -9.88 -15.43 -16.69
C GLY A 203 -8.74 -14.42 -16.92
N PHE A 204 -8.32 -14.18 -18.16
CA PHE A 204 -7.28 -13.16 -18.42
C PHE A 204 -7.82 -11.73 -18.19
N PRO A 205 -6.99 -10.77 -17.76
CA PRO A 205 -7.41 -9.38 -17.63
C PRO A 205 -7.61 -8.76 -19.02
N SER A 206 -8.84 -8.38 -19.35
CA SER A 206 -9.21 -7.73 -20.61
C SER A 206 -9.11 -6.20 -20.55
N SER A 207 -9.25 -5.62 -19.36
CA SER A 207 -9.02 -4.20 -19.09
C SER A 207 -8.38 -4.03 -17.70
N ILE A 208 -7.35 -3.20 -17.63
CA ILE A 208 -6.61 -2.86 -16.41
C ILE A 208 -6.57 -1.33 -16.33
N SER A 209 -6.94 -0.80 -15.17
CA SER A 209 -6.86 0.60 -14.79
C SER A 209 -6.29 0.65 -13.38
N ILE A 210 -5.09 1.20 -13.22
CA ILE A 210 -4.39 1.31 -11.95
C ILE A 210 -3.99 2.78 -11.77
N ASP A 211 -4.40 3.34 -10.66
CA ASP A 211 -3.98 4.66 -10.17
C ASP A 211 -3.05 4.41 -8.98
N LEU A 212 -1.77 4.75 -9.13
CA LEU A 212 -0.76 4.47 -8.11
C LEU A 212 -0.87 5.44 -6.93
N ASP A 213 -1.08 6.72 -7.19
CA ASP A 213 -1.20 7.79 -6.20
C ASP A 213 -2.23 8.83 -6.66
N GLN A 214 -3.34 8.96 -5.93
CA GLN A 214 -4.43 9.90 -6.24
C GLN A 214 -4.00 11.37 -6.41
N MET A 215 -2.81 11.74 -5.93
CA MET A 215 -2.30 13.11 -5.93
C MET A 215 -1.22 13.34 -6.98
N MET A 216 -0.76 12.31 -7.68
CA MET A 216 0.16 12.45 -8.80
C MET A 216 -0.61 12.29 -10.12
N ALA A 217 -0.06 12.86 -11.19
CA ALA A 217 -0.64 12.77 -12.52
C ALA A 217 0.36 12.12 -13.46
N ASP A 218 -0.16 11.36 -14.42
CA ASP A 218 0.58 10.69 -15.50
C ASP A 218 1.36 9.41 -15.08
N GLU A 219 1.18 8.89 -13.86
CA GLU A 219 1.69 7.59 -13.40
C GLU A 219 0.68 6.44 -13.48
N GLU A 220 -0.51 6.67 -14.01
CA GLU A 220 -1.55 5.66 -14.14
C GLU A 220 -1.21 4.61 -15.20
N ILE A 221 -1.58 3.37 -14.91
CA ILE A 221 -1.34 2.23 -15.81
C ILE A 221 -2.68 1.80 -16.39
N TYR A 222 -2.84 1.96 -17.70
CA TYR A 222 -3.99 1.45 -18.44
C TYR A 222 -3.57 0.47 -19.52
N TYR A 223 -4.18 -0.73 -19.49
CA TYR A 223 -4.04 -1.74 -20.54
C TYR A 223 -5.39 -2.24 -21.00
N THR A 224 -5.52 -2.49 -22.30
CA THR A 224 -6.63 -3.25 -22.89
C THR A 224 -6.07 -4.46 -23.62
N ALA A 225 -6.58 -5.65 -23.29
CA ALA A 225 -6.27 -6.90 -23.96
C ALA A 225 -7.52 -7.40 -24.71
N LYS A 226 -7.41 -7.55 -26.04
CA LYS A 226 -8.51 -7.94 -26.91
C LYS A 226 -8.09 -8.96 -27.97
N ASP A 227 -9.05 -9.40 -28.77
CA ASP A 227 -8.84 -10.33 -29.89
C ASP A 227 -8.09 -11.62 -29.48
N PHE A 228 -8.37 -12.10 -28.26
CA PHE A 228 -7.78 -13.32 -27.73
C PHE A 228 -8.18 -14.53 -28.57
N LYS A 229 -7.20 -15.35 -28.92
CA LYS A 229 -7.41 -16.59 -29.66
C LYS A 229 -6.42 -17.67 -29.25
N VAL A 230 -6.93 -18.89 -29.13
CA VAL A 230 -6.11 -20.10 -29.04
C VAL A 230 -5.38 -20.25 -30.36
N ALA A 231 -4.07 -20.50 -30.30
CA ALA A 231 -3.23 -20.56 -31.47
C ALA A 231 -2.74 -21.98 -31.72
N SER A 232 -3.67 -22.86 -32.11
CA SER A 232 -3.52 -24.32 -32.24
C SER A 232 -2.54 -24.82 -33.31
N GLY A 233 -1.69 -23.95 -33.87
CA GLY A 233 -0.76 -24.29 -34.96
C GLY A 233 0.45 -23.35 -35.06
N LEU A 234 0.75 -22.58 -34.01
CA LEU A 234 1.99 -21.78 -33.99
C LEU A 234 3.19 -22.73 -33.96
N LYS A 235 4.05 -22.63 -34.97
CA LYS A 235 5.39 -23.20 -34.91
C LYS A 235 6.31 -22.16 -34.23
N PRO A 236 7.30 -22.58 -33.44
CA PRO A 236 8.29 -21.65 -32.90
C PRO A 236 8.93 -20.85 -34.04
N ALA A 237 9.22 -19.58 -33.79
CA ALA A 237 10.00 -18.78 -34.73
C ALA A 237 11.35 -19.48 -34.93
N LYS A 238 11.75 -19.72 -36.18
CA LYS A 238 13.12 -20.16 -36.48
C LYS A 238 14.02 -18.95 -36.29
N HIS A 239 14.81 -18.95 -35.22
CA HIS A 239 15.90 -17.98 -35.02
C HIS A 239 17.06 -18.31 -35.96
#